data_AF-A0A2W6ZG19-F1
#
_entry.id   AF-A0A2W6ZG19-F1
#
_cell.length_a   1.000
_cell.length_b   1.000
_cell.length_c   1.000
_cell.angle_alpha   90.00
_cell.angle_beta   90.00
_cell.angle_gamma   90.00
#
_symmetry.space_group_name_H-M   'P 1'
#
loop_
_entity.id
_entity.type
_entity.pdbx_description
1 polymer ?
#
loop_
_entity_poly.entity_id
_entity_poly.type
_entity_poly.pdbx_seq_one_letter_code
_entity_poly.pdbx_strand_id
1 'polypeptide(L)'
;MAQLKNFLRLKTSALFFVKSKYRQGKKNNNLKKSAEFINGYKVERLIRWYEKVGNSLIGERVLKGISLSDLQKLLSEPSDSPMFFTYELTTEQVKYFQQYLEQDFDTNAYDYFLECDAL
;
A
#
# COMPACT_ATOMS: atom_id res chain seq x y z
N MET A 1 34.51 -28.09 41.75
CA MET A 1 35.10 -28.05 40.39
C MET A 1 34.10 -28.70 39.44
N ALA A 2 33.67 -28.18 38.29
CA ALA A 2 33.99 -26.97 37.55
C ALA A 2 32.82 -26.65 36.57
N GLN A 3 32.51 -25.35 36.48
CA GLN A 3 32.05 -24.55 35.34
C GLN A 3 30.95 -25.00 34.36
N LEU A 4 29.90 -24.17 34.33
CA LEU A 4 29.11 -23.73 33.16
C LEU A 4 29.95 -23.62 31.87
N LYS A 5 29.41 -24.12 30.76
CA LYS A 5 29.69 -23.58 29.42
C LYS A 5 28.40 -23.42 28.63
N ASN A 6 28.06 -22.16 28.40
CA ASN A 6 27.17 -21.67 27.35
C ASN A 6 27.54 -22.30 26.00
N PHE A 7 26.56 -22.74 25.25
CA PHE A 7 26.67 -22.83 23.79
C PHE A 7 25.34 -22.45 23.14
N LEU A 8 25.26 -21.19 22.75
CA LEU A 8 24.27 -20.65 21.83
C LEU A 8 24.29 -21.47 20.54
N ARG A 9 23.23 -22.23 20.30
CA ARG A 9 23.02 -22.90 19.02
C ARG A 9 22.12 -22.03 18.15
N LEU A 10 22.70 -20.96 17.61
CA LEU A 10 22.16 -20.25 16.45
C LEU A 10 22.08 -21.26 15.29
N LYS A 11 20.86 -21.61 14.88
CA LYS A 11 20.64 -22.40 13.67
C LYS A 11 19.78 -21.61 12.69
N THR A 12 20.47 -21.24 11.61
CA THR A 12 19.99 -21.19 10.23
C THR A 12 18.94 -20.14 9.90
N SER A 13 19.45 -18.98 9.48
CA SER A 13 18.76 -18.06 8.58
C SER A 13 18.38 -18.81 7.30
N ALA A 14 17.08 -19.09 7.14
CA ALA A 14 16.54 -19.47 5.85
C ALA A 14 16.59 -18.23 4.95
N LEU A 15 17.56 -18.21 4.02
CA LEU A 15 17.57 -17.31 2.88
C LEU A 15 16.34 -17.62 2.02
N PHE A 16 15.23 -16.93 2.27
CA PHE A 16 14.09 -16.91 1.37
C PHE A 16 14.47 -16.05 0.16
N PHE A 17 14.90 -16.75 -0.89
CA PHE A 17 15.11 -16.20 -2.21
C PHE A 17 13.75 -15.83 -2.81
N VAL A 18 13.26 -14.61 -2.57
CA VAL A 18 12.05 -14.10 -3.21
C VAL A 18 12.38 -13.75 -4.66
N LYS A 19 12.12 -14.69 -5.57
CA LYS A 19 11.99 -14.38 -7.01
C LYS A 19 10.73 -13.55 -7.21
N SER A 20 10.81 -12.22 -7.14
CA SER A 20 9.69 -11.38 -7.57
C SER A 20 9.65 -11.32 -9.11
N LYS A 21 9.07 -12.35 -9.72
CA LYS A 21 8.56 -12.25 -11.09
C LYS A 21 7.28 -11.41 -11.04
N TYR A 22 7.42 -10.09 -11.07
CA TYR A 22 6.27 -9.19 -11.15
C TYR A 22 5.51 -9.42 -12.45
N ARG A 23 4.28 -9.90 -12.29
CA ARG A 23 3.33 -10.25 -13.35
C ARG A 23 2.41 -9.05 -13.54
N GLN A 24 2.58 -8.32 -14.63
CA GLN A 24 1.70 -7.24 -15.07
C GLN A 24 0.24 -7.72 -15.05
N GLY A 25 -0.59 -7.10 -14.20
CA GLY A 25 -2.01 -7.36 -14.09
C GLY A 25 -2.74 -6.98 -15.38
N LYS A 26 -3.54 -7.93 -15.88
CA LYS A 26 -4.28 -7.92 -17.14
C LYS A 26 -5.38 -6.85 -17.14
N LYS A 27 -5.42 -5.99 -18.18
CA LYS A 27 -6.45 -4.97 -18.42
C LYS A 27 -7.84 -5.60 -18.61
N ASN A 28 -8.80 -5.18 -17.79
CA ASN A 28 -10.23 -5.33 -18.07
C ASN A 28 -10.83 -3.95 -18.37
N ASN A 29 -11.49 -3.87 -19.53
CA ASN A 29 -12.11 -2.68 -20.10
C ASN A 29 -13.51 -2.45 -19.51
N ASN A 30 -13.88 -1.17 -19.39
CA ASN A 30 -15.13 -0.60 -18.85
C ASN A 30 -15.24 -0.52 -17.33
N LEU A 31 -14.75 0.60 -16.75
CA LEU A 31 -15.31 1.29 -15.58
C LEU A 31 -14.51 2.59 -15.34
N LYS A 32 -15.24 3.72 -15.23
CA LYS A 32 -14.90 5.11 -14.86
C LYS A 32 -13.40 5.47 -14.76
N LYS A 33 -12.96 6.49 -15.52
CA LYS A 33 -11.59 7.03 -15.54
C LYS A 33 -11.02 7.17 -14.12
N SER A 34 -9.92 6.48 -13.85
CA SER A 34 -9.11 6.58 -12.63
C SER A 34 -8.08 7.72 -12.70
N ALA A 35 -7.81 8.22 -13.90
CA ALA A 35 -6.94 9.37 -14.13
C ALA A 35 -7.69 10.69 -13.89
N GLU A 36 -7.14 11.53 -13.00
CA GLU A 36 -7.65 12.85 -12.64
C GLU A 36 -6.71 13.95 -13.16
N PHE A 37 -7.25 15.15 -13.41
CA PHE A 37 -6.44 16.33 -13.71
C PHE A 37 -6.47 17.28 -12.51
N ILE A 38 -5.32 17.50 -11.87
CA ILE A 38 -5.19 18.32 -10.67
C ILE A 38 -4.04 19.29 -10.87
N ASN A 39 -4.31 20.59 -10.73
CA ASN A 39 -3.32 21.67 -10.92
C ASN A 39 -2.52 21.56 -12.24
N GLY A 40 -3.17 21.07 -13.31
CA GLY A 40 -2.56 20.88 -14.63
C GLY A 40 -1.84 19.53 -14.83
N TYR A 41 -1.75 18.69 -13.79
CA TYR A 41 -1.13 17.37 -13.87
C TYR A 41 -2.17 16.28 -14.02
N LYS A 42 -1.88 15.30 -14.88
CA LYS A 42 -2.66 14.08 -14.96
C LYS A 42 -2.10 13.08 -13.97
N VAL A 43 -2.91 12.64 -13.01
CA VAL A 43 -2.48 11.78 -11.91
C VAL A 43 -3.44 10.62 -11.68
N GLU A 44 -2.96 9.58 -11.02
CA GLU A 44 -3.75 8.44 -10.55
C GLU A 44 -3.41 8.16 -9.09
N ARG A 45 -4.43 7.94 -8.26
CA ARG A 45 -4.24 7.57 -6.85
C ARG A 45 -4.42 6.09 -6.65
N LEU A 46 -3.61 5.53 -5.78
CA LEU A 46 -3.60 4.10 -5.51
C LEU A 46 -3.21 3.81 -4.07
N ILE A 47 -3.60 2.62 -3.60
CA ILE A 47 -3.10 2.04 -2.37
C ILE A 47 -1.99 1.07 -2.71
N ARG A 48 -0.83 1.25 -2.07
CA ARG A 48 0.30 0.30 -2.10
C ARG A 48 0.44 -0.33 -0.73
N TRP A 49 0.87 -1.59 -0.70
CA TRP A 49 1.16 -2.27 0.56
C TRP A 49 2.42 -3.10 0.52
N TYR A 50 3.11 -3.09 1.66
CA TYR A 50 4.46 -3.60 1.81
C TYR A 50 4.54 -4.57 2.99
N GLU A 51 5.52 -5.48 2.96
CA GLU A 51 5.85 -6.29 4.14
C GLU A 51 6.34 -5.39 5.28
N LYS A 52 5.79 -5.58 6.48
CA LYS A 52 6.23 -4.87 7.70
C LYS A 52 7.71 -5.09 8.02
N VAL A 53 8.24 -6.25 7.62
CA VAL A 53 9.63 -6.62 7.80
C VAL A 53 10.25 -6.82 6.43
N GLY A 54 11.19 -5.95 6.07
CA GLY A 54 11.92 -6.02 4.79
C GLY A 54 11.43 -5.04 3.73
N ASN A 55 10.30 -4.35 3.95
CA ASN A 55 9.77 -3.28 3.10
C ASN A 55 9.56 -3.68 1.63
N SER A 56 9.38 -4.98 1.35
CA SER A 56 9.08 -5.47 0.02
C SER A 56 7.69 -5.00 -0.40
N LEU A 57 7.54 -4.46 -1.61
CA LEU A 57 6.21 -4.22 -2.19
C LEU A 57 5.51 -5.57 -2.40
N ILE A 58 4.29 -5.70 -1.88
CA ILE A 58 3.45 -6.91 -2.01
C ILE A 58 2.37 -6.70 -3.06
N GLY A 59 1.81 -5.49 -3.14
CA GLY A 59 0.85 -5.18 -4.18
C GLY A 59 0.39 -3.73 -4.17
N GLU A 60 -0.40 -3.43 -5.20
CA GLU A 60 -1.00 -2.11 -5.39
C GLU A 60 -2.38 -2.22 -6.03
N ARG A 61 -3.24 -1.24 -5.74
CA ARG A 61 -4.57 -1.08 -6.34
C ARG A 61 -4.89 0.38 -6.57
N VAL A 62 -5.15 0.70 -7.84
CA VAL A 62 -5.70 1.98 -8.26
C VAL A 62 -7.06 2.20 -7.60
N LEU A 63 -7.25 3.37 -7.01
CA LEU A 63 -8.52 3.79 -6.46
C LEU A 63 -9.47 4.22 -7.58
N LYS A 64 -10.72 3.76 -7.48
CA LYS A 64 -11.80 4.11 -8.41
C LYS A 64 -13.05 4.43 -7.61
N GLY A 65 -13.78 5.44 -8.05
CA GLY A 65 -15.09 5.77 -7.47
C GLY A 65 -15.04 6.51 -6.13
N ILE A 66 -13.88 7.00 -5.70
CA ILE A 66 -13.72 7.90 -4.57
C ILE A 66 -13.22 9.27 -5.07
N SER A 67 -13.77 10.36 -4.55
CA SER A 67 -13.36 11.71 -4.96
C SER A 67 -12.16 12.20 -4.15
N LEU A 68 -11.40 13.16 -4.69
CA LEU A 68 -10.35 13.86 -3.93
C LEU A 68 -10.90 14.47 -2.63
N SER A 69 -12.10 15.05 -2.65
CA SER A 69 -12.68 15.64 -1.44
C SER A 69 -12.95 14.59 -0.35
N ASP A 70 -13.34 13.39 -0.73
CA ASP A 70 -13.57 12.31 0.23
C ASP A 70 -12.26 11.78 0.80
N LEU A 71 -11.21 11.70 -0.03
CA LEU A 71 -9.85 11.37 0.43
C LEU A 71 -9.31 12.43 1.40
N GLN A 72 -9.50 13.72 1.08
CA GLN A 72 -9.09 14.83 1.94
C GLN A 72 -9.78 14.73 3.30
N LYS A 73 -11.09 14.48 3.33
CA LYS A 73 -11.83 14.29 4.59
C LYS A 73 -11.34 13.06 5.37
N LEU A 74 -11.13 11.94 4.69
CA LEU A 74 -10.67 10.68 5.31
C LEU A 74 -9.31 10.84 5.99
N LEU A 75 -8.41 11.61 5.37
CA LEU A 75 -7.05 11.84 5.85
C LEU A 75 -6.90 13.16 6.62
N SER A 76 -8.00 13.89 6.84
CA SER A 76 -8.01 15.22 7.48
C SER A 76 -7.08 16.24 6.81
N GLU A 77 -6.93 16.14 5.49
CA GLU A 77 -6.16 17.07 4.68
C GLU A 77 -6.97 18.33 4.32
N PRO A 78 -6.31 19.49 4.17
CA PRO A 78 -6.94 20.71 3.67
C PRO A 78 -7.63 20.51 2.31
N SER A 79 -8.72 21.24 2.06
CA SER A 79 -9.47 21.11 0.80
C SER A 79 -8.72 21.62 -0.43
N ASP A 80 -7.70 22.46 -0.24
CA ASP A 80 -6.77 22.92 -1.28
C ASP A 80 -5.55 22.01 -1.46
N SER A 81 -5.37 21.00 -0.59
CA SER A 81 -4.30 20.01 -0.72
C SER A 81 -4.55 19.12 -1.95
N PRO A 82 -3.64 19.10 -2.95
CA PRO A 82 -3.77 18.19 -4.07
C PRO A 82 -3.39 16.75 -3.70
N MET A 83 -2.97 16.47 -2.46
CA MET A 83 -2.60 15.15 -1.96
C MET A 83 -1.62 14.40 -2.88
N PHE A 84 -0.49 15.04 -3.19
CA PHE A 84 0.60 14.43 -3.97
C PHE A 84 1.59 13.62 -3.13
N PHE A 85 1.50 13.68 -1.80
CA PHE A 85 2.39 12.96 -0.91
C PHE A 85 1.95 11.51 -0.70
N THR A 86 2.81 10.76 -0.02
CA THR A 86 2.52 9.43 0.49
C THR A 86 1.90 9.54 1.88
N TYR A 87 0.78 8.86 2.09
CA TYR A 87 0.06 8.85 3.37
C TYR A 87 -0.01 7.43 3.90
N GLU A 88 0.60 7.18 5.06
CA GLU A 88 0.41 5.91 5.78
C GLU A 88 -1.04 5.78 6.25
N LEU A 89 -1.64 4.62 6.02
CA LEU A 89 -3.04 4.37 6.34
C LEU A 89 -3.17 3.60 7.65
N THR A 90 -4.03 4.11 8.53
CA THR A 90 -4.43 3.38 9.73
C THR A 90 -5.29 2.17 9.38
N THR A 91 -5.43 1.23 10.31
CA THR A 91 -6.32 0.07 10.12
C THR A 91 -7.76 0.47 9.79
N GLU A 92 -8.27 1.55 10.37
CA GLU A 92 -9.62 2.06 10.10
C GLU A 92 -9.75 2.62 8.69
N GLN A 93 -8.74 3.37 8.23
CA GLN A 93 -8.70 3.91 6.87
C GLN A 93 -8.55 2.80 5.83
N VAL A 94 -7.72 1.78 6.07
CA VAL A 94 -7.62 0.61 5.17
C VAL A 94 -8.96 -0.12 5.05
N LYS A 95 -9.65 -0.33 6.18
CA LYS A 95 -11.00 -0.92 6.18
C LYS A 95 -12.01 -0.08 5.41
N TYR A 96 -11.91 1.25 5.51
CA TYR A 96 -12.74 2.15 4.70
C TYR A 96 -12.56 1.90 3.20
N PHE A 97 -11.36 1.56 2.73
CA PHE A 97 -11.11 1.29 1.31
C PHE A 97 -11.58 -0.09 0.82
N GLN A 98 -11.86 -1.04 1.72
CA GLN A 98 -12.36 -2.38 1.33
C GLN A 98 -13.66 -2.29 0.53
N GLN A 99 -14.53 -1.32 0.83
CA GLN A 99 -15.80 -1.12 0.12
C GLN A 99 -15.61 -0.70 -1.36
N TYR A 100 -14.44 -0.18 -1.72
CA TYR A 100 -14.15 0.31 -3.08
C TYR A 100 -13.29 -0.65 -3.90
N LEU A 101 -12.52 -1.52 -3.26
CA LEU A 101 -11.44 -2.28 -3.92
C LEU A 101 -11.73 -3.78 -4.08
N GLU A 102 -12.88 -4.28 -3.61
CA GLU A 102 -13.24 -5.71 -3.64
C GLU A 102 -12.07 -6.62 -3.19
N GLN A 103 -11.28 -6.13 -2.23
CA GLN A 103 -10.02 -6.71 -1.79
C GLN A 103 -10.03 -6.81 -0.27
N ASP A 104 -9.75 -8.01 0.24
CA ASP A 104 -9.48 -8.21 1.66
C ASP A 104 -8.08 -7.69 1.97
N PHE A 105 -8.01 -6.77 2.93
CA PHE A 105 -6.77 -6.21 3.44
C PHE A 105 -6.44 -6.80 4.80
N ASP A 106 -5.25 -7.39 4.91
CA ASP A 106 -4.68 -7.84 6.18
C ASP A 106 -3.77 -6.76 6.75
N THR A 107 -4.31 -5.95 7.67
CA THR A 107 -3.57 -4.86 8.35
C THR A 107 -2.61 -5.37 9.43
N ASN A 108 -2.67 -6.66 9.76
CA ASN A 108 -1.69 -7.28 10.66
C ASN A 108 -0.42 -7.66 9.91
N ALA A 109 -0.55 -8.15 8.66
CA ALA A 109 0.55 -8.64 7.85
C ALA A 109 1.32 -7.53 7.09
N TYR A 110 0.66 -6.43 6.72
CA TYR A 110 1.23 -5.42 5.80
C TYR A 110 1.02 -3.99 6.29
N ASP A 111 1.90 -3.10 5.83
CA ASP A 111 1.76 -1.65 5.96
C ASP A 111 1.17 -1.09 4.66
N TYR A 112 0.22 -0.17 4.77
CA TYR A 112 -0.57 0.35 3.65
C TYR A 112 -0.38 1.84 3.50
N PHE A 113 -0.27 2.30 2.25
CA PHE A 113 -0.04 3.69 1.91
C PHE A 113 -0.96 4.12 0.78
N LEU A 114 -1.54 5.31 0.91
CA LEU A 114 -2.15 6.03 -0.21
C LEU A 114 -1.06 6.84 -0.91
N GLU A 115 -0.94 6.66 -2.21
CA GLU A 115 0.05 7.32 -3.06
C GLU A 115 -0.60 7.93 -4.31
N CYS A 116 0.16 8.80 -4.98
CA CYS A 116 -0.26 9.52 -6.17
C CYS A 116 0.83 9.43 -7.24
N ASP A 117 0.51 8.79 -8.36
CA ASP A 117 1.42 8.65 -9.50
C ASP A 117 1.07 9.68 -10.59
N ALA A 118 2.08 10.24 -11.23
CA ALA A 118 1.91 11.00 -12.46
C ALA A 118 1.74 10.06 -13.67
N LEU A 119 0.85 10.42 -14.60
CA LEU A 119 0.54 9.65 -15.81
C LEU A 119 1.05 10.30 -17.10
#